data_AF-A0A815HWB5-F1
#
_entry.id   AF-A0A815HWB5-F1
#
_cell.length_a   1.000
_cell.length_b   1.000
_cell.length_c   1.000
_cell.angle_alpha   90.00
_cell.angle_beta   90.00
_cell.angle_gamma   90.00
#
_symmetry.space_group_name_H-M   'P 1'
#
loop_
_entity.id
_entity.type
_entity.pdbx_description
1 polymer ?
#
loop_
_entity_poly.entity_id
_entity_poly.type
_entity_poly.pdbx_seq_one_letter_code
_entity_poly.pdbx_strand_id
1 'polypeptide(L)'
;ELLLEDWKSILVKQQQKSPTILCRNCGHFLGPLASLRKYNIFYTIIDPEFMNRILLDTENDKETTAKAFCGNCKKQIGGTQKLPAKAKINEIYSLQREKIKIKEIDENGADKYSNIKTWTALPFPIPDLDV
;
A
#
# COMPACT_ATOMS: atom_id res chain seq x y z
N GLU A 1 -25.91 34.73 33.72
CA GLU A 1 -25.92 33.45 32.97
C GLU A 1 -24.80 33.47 31.95
N LEU A 2 -23.89 32.49 32.01
CA LEU A 2 -22.79 32.32 31.06
C LEU A 2 -23.27 31.59 29.79
N LEU A 3 -22.77 32.08 28.66
CA LEU A 3 -23.06 31.68 27.28
C LEU A 3 -22.78 30.19 27.03
N LEU A 4 -23.79 29.46 26.54
CA LEU A 4 -23.74 28.06 26.10
C LEU A 4 -23.48 27.95 24.59
N GLU A 5 -22.45 28.64 24.09
CA GLU A 5 -22.06 28.56 22.67
C GLU A 5 -20.55 28.42 22.53
N ASP A 6 -19.93 27.31 22.98
CA ASP A 6 -18.53 27.03 22.54
C ASP A 6 -17.96 25.62 22.79
N TRP A 7 -18.73 24.53 22.60
CA TRP A 7 -18.19 23.16 22.78
C TRP A 7 -18.48 22.15 21.67
N LYS A 8 -18.71 22.60 20.42
CA LYS A 8 -18.83 21.70 19.24
C LYS A 8 -17.65 21.73 18.27
N SER A 9 -16.64 22.57 18.46
CA SER A 9 -15.62 22.82 17.41
C SER A 9 -14.24 22.16 17.57
N ILE A 10 -13.95 21.42 18.66
CA ILE A 10 -12.54 21.08 19.02
C ILE A 10 -12.23 19.57 19.01
N LEU A 11 -13.15 18.70 18.56
CA LEU A 11 -12.95 17.23 18.57
C LEU A 11 -13.00 16.56 17.19
N VAL A 12 -12.78 17.31 16.11
CA VAL A 12 -12.78 16.75 14.73
C VAL A 12 -11.68 17.38 13.87
N LYS A 13 -10.40 17.35 14.28
CA LYS A 13 -9.29 17.80 13.40
C LYS A 13 -7.99 16.98 13.44
N GLN A 14 -7.98 15.77 14.01
CA GLN A 14 -6.81 14.90 13.92
C GLN A 14 -7.16 13.45 13.56
N GLN A 15 -7.92 13.26 12.48
CA GLN A 15 -7.67 12.07 11.67
C GLN A 15 -6.43 12.38 10.84
N GLN A 16 -5.24 12.09 11.38
CA GLN A 16 -4.03 11.89 10.59
C GLN A 16 -4.38 10.83 9.55
N LYS A 17 -4.76 11.27 8.35
CA LYS A 17 -5.10 10.37 7.25
C LYS A 17 -3.80 9.68 6.86
N SER A 18 -3.64 8.44 7.31
CA SER A 18 -2.46 7.64 7.05
C SER A 18 -2.19 7.63 5.54
N PRO A 19 -0.93 7.76 5.12
CA PRO A 19 -0.59 7.71 3.70
C PRO A 19 -1.15 6.44 3.05
N THR A 20 -1.51 6.53 1.77
CA THR A 20 -2.15 5.44 1.03
C THR A 20 -1.35 5.07 -0.20
N ILE A 21 -1.34 3.78 -0.53
CA ILE A 21 -0.71 3.23 -1.72
C ILE A 21 -1.78 3.12 -2.80
N LEU A 22 -1.53 3.73 -3.95
CA LEU A 22 -2.41 3.73 -5.10
C LEU A 22 -1.71 3.11 -6.31
N CYS A 23 -2.50 2.56 -7.24
CA CYS A 23 -2.03 2.21 -8.56
C CYS A 23 -1.58 3.48 -9.30
N ARG A 24 -0.37 3.47 -9.87
CA ARG A 24 0.16 4.62 -10.61
C ARG A 24 -0.68 4.95 -11.84
N ASN A 25 -1.20 3.93 -12.53
CA ASN A 25 -1.88 4.12 -13.81
C ASN A 25 -3.29 4.72 -13.67
N CYS A 26 -4.06 4.32 -12.65
CA CYS A 26 -5.46 4.75 -12.51
C CYS A 26 -5.80 5.42 -11.17
N GLY A 27 -4.85 5.49 -10.23
CA GLY A 27 -5.11 6.01 -8.89
C GLY A 27 -5.98 5.11 -8.01
N HIS A 28 -6.30 3.89 -8.44
CA HIS A 28 -7.07 2.94 -7.63
C HIS A 28 -6.35 2.64 -6.31
N PHE A 29 -7.11 2.60 -5.22
CA PHE A 29 -6.60 2.33 -3.89
C PHE A 29 -6.16 0.88 -3.77
N LEU A 30 -4.92 0.66 -3.32
CA LEU A 30 -4.37 -0.68 -3.10
C LEU A 30 -4.31 -1.00 -1.60
N GLY A 31 -3.97 -0.02 -0.75
CA GLY A 31 -3.99 -0.21 0.69
C GLY A 31 -3.38 0.95 1.46
N PRO A 32 -3.49 0.95 2.79
CA PRO A 32 -2.83 1.93 3.62
C PRO A 32 -1.32 1.67 3.62
N LEU A 33 -0.50 2.71 3.62
CA LEU A 33 0.95 2.56 3.62
C LEU A 33 1.47 1.89 4.91
N ALA A 34 0.75 2.05 6.02
CA ALA A 34 1.05 1.37 7.28
C ALA A 34 1.01 -0.18 7.20
N SER A 35 0.30 -0.72 6.20
CA SER A 35 0.26 -2.17 5.94
C SER A 35 1.43 -2.68 5.10
N LEU A 36 2.29 -1.78 4.59
CA LEU A 36 3.46 -2.16 3.81
C LEU A 36 4.48 -2.87 4.70
N ARG A 37 4.99 -4.00 4.22
CA ARG A 37 6.06 -4.78 4.85
C ARG A 37 7.15 -5.08 3.85
N LYS A 38 8.37 -5.19 4.35
CA LYS A 38 9.56 -5.52 3.58
C LYS A 38 9.97 -6.96 3.83
N TYR A 39 10.28 -7.70 2.79
CA TYR A 39 10.94 -9.00 2.90
C TYR A 39 12.15 -9.01 1.96
N ASN A 40 13.35 -8.91 2.53
CA ASN A 40 14.59 -8.75 1.77
C ASN A 40 14.54 -7.53 0.82
N ILE A 41 14.49 -7.73 -0.50
CA ILE A 41 14.34 -6.66 -1.51
C ILE A 41 12.89 -6.45 -1.96
N PHE A 42 11.96 -7.28 -1.49
CA PHE A 42 10.56 -7.28 -1.89
C PHE A 42 9.70 -6.49 -0.89
N TYR A 43 8.60 -5.93 -1.39
CA TYR A 43 7.67 -5.12 -0.60
C TYR A 43 6.27 -5.63 -0.82
N THR A 44 5.51 -5.83 0.24
CA THR A 44 4.17 -6.43 0.19
C THR A 44 3.19 -5.69 1.09
N ILE A 45 1.91 -5.72 0.74
CA ILE A 45 0.83 -5.14 1.54
C ILE A 45 0.20 -6.27 2.37
N ILE A 46 0.23 -6.13 3.69
CA ILE A 46 -0.46 -7.02 4.62
C ILE A 46 -1.78 -6.36 5.03
N ASP A 47 -2.76 -6.48 4.14
CA ASP A 47 -4.14 -6.01 4.31
C ASP A 47 -5.08 -7.13 3.82
N PRO A 48 -6.03 -7.61 4.65
CA PRO A 48 -6.99 -8.64 4.26
C PRO A 48 -7.77 -8.33 2.98
N GLU A 49 -8.00 -7.04 2.69
CA GLU A 49 -8.74 -6.60 1.52
C GLU A 49 -7.85 -6.39 0.29
N PHE A 50 -6.52 -6.47 0.42
CA PHE A 50 -5.61 -6.26 -0.70
C PHE A 50 -5.90 -7.23 -1.84
N MET A 51 -6.21 -8.48 -1.52
CA MET A 51 -6.58 -9.51 -2.49
C MET A 51 -7.82 -9.16 -3.31
N ASN A 52 -8.76 -8.40 -2.74
CA ASN A 52 -9.97 -7.96 -3.44
C ASN A 52 -9.69 -6.76 -4.39
N ARG A 53 -8.53 -6.12 -4.26
CA ARG A 53 -8.12 -4.93 -5.03
C ARG A 53 -7.16 -5.27 -6.17
N ILE A 54 -6.74 -6.53 -6.27
CA ILE A 54 -5.80 -7.02 -7.28
C ILE A 54 -6.39 -8.19 -8.06
N LEU A 55 -5.80 -8.47 -9.23
CA LEU A 55 -6.06 -9.67 -10.01
C LEU A 55 -4.74 -10.43 -10.17
N LEU A 56 -4.78 -11.74 -10.02
CA LEU A 56 -3.63 -12.60 -10.27
C LEU A 56 -3.80 -13.30 -11.61
N ASP A 57 -2.77 -13.22 -12.43
CA ASP A 57 -2.66 -14.05 -13.63
C ASP A 57 -1.78 -15.26 -13.29
N THR A 58 -2.43 -16.41 -13.19
CA THR A 58 -1.81 -17.72 -12.98
C THR A 58 -1.68 -18.51 -14.28
N GLU A 59 -2.06 -17.97 -15.44
CA GLU A 59 -2.09 -18.72 -16.70
C GLU A 59 -0.69 -18.97 -17.30
N ASN A 60 0.34 -18.28 -16.81
CA ASN A 60 1.73 -18.59 -17.16
C ASN A 60 2.34 -19.63 -16.22
N ASP A 61 1.89 -20.88 -16.37
CA ASP A 61 2.35 -22.08 -15.63
C ASP A 61 3.87 -22.40 -15.79
N LYS A 62 4.60 -21.62 -16.60
CA LYS A 62 6.05 -21.75 -16.82
C LYS A 62 6.88 -20.79 -15.98
N GLU A 63 6.29 -19.75 -15.39
CA GLU A 63 6.97 -18.86 -14.46
C GLU A 63 6.57 -19.23 -13.02
N THR A 64 7.54 -19.53 -12.17
CA THR A 64 7.35 -19.86 -10.74
C THR A 64 6.72 -18.76 -9.88
N THR A 65 6.28 -17.66 -10.51
CA THR A 65 5.79 -16.41 -9.91
C THR A 65 4.60 -15.90 -10.72
N ALA A 66 3.42 -15.81 -10.11
CA ALA A 66 2.23 -15.26 -10.75
C ALA A 66 2.35 -13.74 -10.91
N LYS A 67 1.77 -13.16 -11.96
CA LYS A 67 1.78 -11.70 -12.15
C LYS A 67 0.60 -11.08 -11.42
N ALA A 68 0.84 -9.96 -10.72
CA ALA A 68 -0.19 -9.23 -9.99
C ALA A 68 -0.58 -7.96 -10.76
N PHE A 69 -1.88 -7.79 -10.99
CA PHE A 69 -2.49 -6.70 -11.74
C PHE A 69 -3.42 -5.88 -10.85
N CYS A 70 -3.56 -4.60 -11.16
CA CYS A 70 -4.54 -3.74 -10.50
C CYS A 70 -5.98 -4.20 -10.85
N GLY A 71 -6.84 -4.38 -9.85
CA GLY A 71 -8.23 -4.81 -10.05
C GLY A 71 -9.07 -3.84 -10.88
N ASN A 72 -8.72 -2.56 -10.91
CA ASN A 72 -9.45 -1.55 -11.68
C ASN A 72 -8.95 -1.42 -13.13
N CYS A 73 -7.67 -1.10 -13.33
CA CYS A 73 -7.14 -0.79 -14.67
C CYS A 73 -6.44 -1.96 -15.36
N LYS A 74 -6.36 -3.12 -14.71
CA LYS A 74 -5.72 -4.34 -15.23
C LYS A 74 -4.28 -4.15 -15.70
N LYS A 75 -3.58 -3.11 -15.22
CA LYS A 75 -2.15 -2.93 -15.43
C LYS A 75 -1.38 -3.69 -14.36
N GLN A 76 -0.27 -4.30 -14.77
CA GLN A 76 0.62 -5.00 -13.84
C GLN A 76 1.13 -4.02 -12.76
N ILE A 77 1.02 -4.45 -11.51
CA ILE A 77 1.49 -3.72 -10.32
C ILE A 77 2.56 -4.49 -9.56
N GLY A 78 2.83 -5.75 -9.92
CA GLY A 78 3.74 -6.61 -9.18
C GLY A 78 3.74 -8.06 -9.66
N GLY A 79 4.07 -8.95 -8.74
CA GLY A 79 4.01 -10.39 -8.91
C GLY A 79 4.13 -11.13 -7.57
N THR A 80 3.90 -12.44 -7.56
CA THR A 80 4.09 -13.25 -6.36
C THR A 80 5.55 -13.65 -6.19
N GLN A 81 5.96 -13.81 -4.94
CA GLN A 81 7.28 -14.28 -4.57
C GLN A 81 7.12 -15.41 -3.57
N LYS A 82 7.58 -16.61 -3.94
CA LYS A 82 7.65 -17.74 -3.02
C LYS A 82 8.70 -17.47 -1.96
N LEU A 83 8.33 -17.72 -0.72
CA LEU A 83 9.20 -17.64 0.45
C LEU A 83 9.82 -19.01 0.74
N PRO A 84 10.96 -19.07 1.45
CA PRO A 84 11.56 -20.34 1.86
C PRO A 84 10.57 -21.15 2.71
N ALA A 85 10.57 -22.49 2.58
CA ALA A 85 9.62 -23.38 3.25
C ALA A 85 9.60 -23.35 4.80
N LYS A 86 10.52 -22.60 5.43
CA LYS A 86 10.58 -22.40 6.90
C LYS A 86 9.79 -21.18 7.38
N ALA A 87 9.21 -20.41 6.46
CA ALA A 87 8.37 -19.25 6.72
C ALA A 87 6.95 -19.63 7.17
N LYS A 88 6.33 -18.86 8.07
CA LYS A 88 4.90 -18.92 8.41
C LYS A 88 4.02 -18.57 7.21
N ILE A 89 4.55 -17.81 6.25
CA ILE A 89 3.88 -17.41 5.01
C ILE A 89 4.68 -17.99 3.83
N ASN A 90 4.02 -18.77 2.96
CA ASN A 90 4.70 -19.47 1.87
C ASN A 90 4.88 -18.60 0.60
N GLU A 91 4.08 -17.54 0.45
CA GLU A 91 4.10 -16.66 -0.72
C GLU A 91 3.68 -15.25 -0.33
N ILE A 92 4.31 -14.24 -0.93
CA ILE A 92 3.95 -12.83 -0.76
C ILE A 92 3.68 -12.16 -2.10
N TYR A 93 2.88 -11.10 -2.07
CA TYR A 93 2.65 -10.24 -3.24
C TYR A 93 3.68 -9.12 -3.27
N SER A 94 4.68 -9.27 -4.12
CA SER A 94 5.69 -8.23 -4.34
C SER A 94 5.13 -7.11 -5.20
N LEU A 95 5.17 -5.88 -4.68
CA LEU A 95 4.80 -4.69 -5.41
C LEU A 95 5.98 -4.16 -6.23
N GLN A 96 5.72 -3.91 -7.52
CA GLN A 96 6.63 -3.13 -8.34
C GLN A 96 6.42 -1.66 -8.03
N ARG A 97 7.48 -1.08 -7.49
CA ARG A 97 7.53 0.29 -7.05
C ARG A 97 7.06 1.26 -8.14
N GLU A 98 7.62 1.14 -9.34
CA GLU A 98 7.34 2.04 -10.45
C GLU A 98 5.89 2.00 -10.92
N LYS A 99 5.12 0.99 -10.47
CA LYS A 99 3.70 0.80 -10.78
C LYS A 99 2.77 1.33 -9.69
N ILE A 100 3.30 1.83 -8.58
CA ILE A 100 2.53 2.43 -7.49
C ILE A 100 2.86 3.92 -7.31
N LYS A 101 1.97 4.64 -6.63
CA LYS A 101 2.18 6.01 -6.15
C LYS A 101 1.65 6.11 -4.71
N ILE A 102 2.24 6.99 -3.92
CA ILE A 102 1.74 7.25 -2.56
C ILE A 102 0.98 8.56 -2.58
N LYS A 103 -0.19 8.53 -1.95
CA LYS A 103 -1.00 9.71 -1.64
C LYS A 103 -0.90 9.97 -0.15
N GLU A 104 -0.40 11.15 0.17
CA GLU A 104 -0.35 11.75 1.50
C GLU A 104 -1.36 12.90 1.54
N ILE A 105 -1.73 13.32 2.74
CA ILE A 105 -2.55 14.51 2.93
C ILE A 105 -1.71 15.50 3.70
N ASP A 106 -1.50 16.67 3.09
CA ASP A 106 -0.64 17.69 3.66
C ASP A 106 -1.32 18.42 4.84
N GLU A 107 -0.57 19.33 5.47
CA GLU A 107 -1.01 20.11 6.63
C GLU A 107 -2.24 20.99 6.34
N ASN A 108 -2.56 21.21 5.06
CA ASN A 108 -3.72 21.98 4.60
C ASN A 108 -4.89 21.09 4.17
N GLY A 109 -4.77 19.76 4.32
CA GLY A 109 -5.80 18.80 3.91
C GLY A 109 -5.84 18.53 2.41
N ALA A 110 -4.86 19.01 1.64
CA ALA A 110 -4.76 18.77 0.21
C ALA A 110 -4.01 17.46 -0.10
N ASP A 111 -4.37 16.84 -1.23
CA ASP A 111 -3.71 15.62 -1.69
C ASP A 111 -2.29 15.93 -2.16
N LYS A 112 -1.30 15.37 -1.46
CA LYS A 112 0.11 15.39 -1.87
C LYS A 112 0.48 14.03 -2.44
N TYR A 113 0.97 14.02 -3.69
CA TYR A 113 1.38 12.80 -4.36
C TYR A 113 2.91 12.67 -4.36
N SER A 114 3.41 11.62 -3.73
CA SER A 114 4.84 11.34 -3.65
C SER A 114 5.25 10.31 -4.70
N ASN A 115 6.01 10.79 -5.71
CA ASN A 115 6.73 9.92 -6.65
C ASN A 115 7.98 9.41 -5.95
N ILE A 116 7.85 8.30 -5.23
CA ILE A 116 8.99 7.68 -4.58
C ILE A 116 10.02 7.30 -5.67
N LYS A 117 11.33 7.59 -5.48
CA LYS A 117 12.44 7.20 -6.41
C LYS A 117 13.38 6.10 -5.93
N THR A 118 13.43 5.81 -4.62
CA THR A 118 13.86 4.52 -4.02
C THR A 118 12.98 4.18 -2.81
N TRP A 119 12.70 2.91 -2.48
CA TRP A 119 11.83 2.61 -1.31
C TRP A 119 12.40 3.19 -0.02
N THR A 120 13.73 3.36 0.01
CA THR A 120 14.51 4.04 1.05
C THR A 120 14.29 5.55 1.11
N ALA A 121 13.65 6.17 0.10
CA ALA A 121 13.34 7.60 0.10
C ALA A 121 12.02 7.94 0.81
N LEU A 122 11.37 6.95 1.45
CA LEU A 122 10.21 7.20 2.29
C LEU A 122 10.65 7.84 3.60
N PRO A 123 9.90 8.82 4.13
CA PRO A 123 10.26 9.52 5.36
C PRO A 123 10.09 8.66 6.64
N PHE A 124 9.74 7.39 6.50
CA PHE A 124 9.61 6.42 7.59
C PHE A 124 10.19 5.06 7.16
N PRO A 125 10.73 4.30 8.12
CA PRO A 125 11.18 2.93 7.87
C PRO A 125 9.99 2.02 7.57
N ILE A 126 10.12 1.15 6.58
CA ILE A 126 9.15 0.08 6.30
C ILE A 126 9.49 -1.09 7.23
N PRO A 127 8.56 -1.57 8.08
CA PRO A 127 8.81 -2.72 8.93
C PRO A 127 9.07 -3.99 8.12
N ASP A 128 9.97 -4.84 8.62
CA ASP A 128 10.16 -6.16 8.03
C ASP A 128 8.90 -7.03 8.21
N LEU A 129 8.68 -7.94 7.26
CA LEU A 129 7.63 -8.95 7.33
C LEU A 129 7.99 -9.97 8.41
N ASP A 130 7.08 -10.22 9.34
CA ASP A 130 7.20 -11.32 10.31
C ASP A 130 6.92 -12.63 9.57
N VAL A 131 8.01 -13.28 9.16
CA VAL A 131 8.04 -14.52 8.36
C VAL A 131 8.27 -15.71 9.26
#